data_AF-A0A660UU93-F1
#
_entry.id   AF-A0A660UU93-F1
#
_cell.length_a   1.000
_cell.length_b   1.000
_cell.length_c   1.000
_cell.angle_alpha   90.00
_cell.angle_beta   90.00
_cell.angle_gamma   90.00
#
_symmetry.space_group_name_H-M   'P 1'
#
loop_
_entity.id
_entity.type
_entity.pdbx_description
1 polymer ?
#
loop_
_entity_poly.entity_id
_entity_poly.type
_entity_poly.pdbx_seq_one_letter_code
_entity_poly.pdbx_strand_id
1 'polypeptide(L)'
;MNNLFQIKKGKHTARSFLTTLCLVLSAAGCSAGQIRIDTDSGEVEYYAVLMAGQKIGHAVHVRSVESGLVKTTEMLSMVIGRGAVSVPISTVETSIETTNGKPVGFEYAEDLGGMGGKKMTGTL
;
A
#
# COMPACT_ATOMS: atom_id res chain seq x y z
N MET A 1 0.54 -16.52 -24.39
CA MET A 1 -0.31 -15.38 -23.97
C MET A 1 0.59 -14.46 -23.16
N ASN A 2 1.04 -13.34 -23.75
CA ASN A 2 1.99 -12.46 -23.07
C ASN A 2 1.21 -11.52 -22.14
N ASN A 3 1.51 -11.54 -20.84
CA ASN A 3 0.86 -10.71 -19.83
C ASN A 3 1.10 -9.23 -20.11
N LEU A 4 0.07 -8.57 -20.66
CA LEU A 4 0.11 -7.17 -21.10
C LEU A 4 0.10 -6.17 -19.94
N PHE A 5 -0.31 -6.59 -18.74
CA PHE A 5 -0.44 -5.77 -17.54
C PHE A 5 0.40 -6.36 -16.39
N GLN A 6 1.19 -5.52 -15.71
CA GLN A 6 2.11 -5.94 -14.65
C GLN A 6 2.12 -4.91 -13.52
N ILE A 7 2.10 -5.36 -12.26
CA ILE A 7 2.28 -4.50 -11.09
C ILE A 7 3.60 -4.91 -10.42
N LYS A 8 4.52 -3.97 -10.26
CA LYS A 8 5.88 -4.25 -9.76
C LYS A 8 6.20 -3.43 -8.52
N LYS A 9 6.55 -4.09 -7.42
CA LYS A 9 6.94 -3.45 -6.16
C LYS A 9 8.14 -2.52 -6.37
N GLY A 10 8.04 -1.30 -5.88
CA GLY A 10 9.13 -0.34 -5.86
C GLY A 10 10.18 -0.76 -4.84
N LYS A 11 11.42 -0.94 -5.27
CA LYS A 11 12.55 -1.15 -4.35
C LYS A 11 13.06 0.19 -3.87
N HIS A 12 12.68 0.60 -2.66
CA HIS A 12 13.39 1.65 -1.94
C HIS A 12 14.71 1.06 -1.42
N THR A 13 15.80 1.33 -2.14
CA THR A 13 17.13 1.02 -1.64
C THR A 13 17.49 2.12 -0.65
N ALA A 14 17.15 1.92 0.62
CA ALA A 14 17.69 2.74 1.70
C ALA A 14 19.20 2.58 1.66
N ARG A 15 19.90 3.55 1.06
CA ARG A 15 21.36 3.64 1.11
C ARG A 15 21.73 3.89 2.58
N SER A 16 21.95 2.78 3.29
CA SER A 16 22.48 2.69 4.64
C SER A 16 23.85 3.38 4.69
N PHE A 17 23.86 4.68 4.97
CA PHE A 17 25.09 5.48 4.99
C PHE A 17 25.53 5.92 6.39
N LEU A 18 24.89 5.48 7.48
CA LEU A 18 25.26 5.97 8.82
C LEU A 18 25.12 4.94 9.94
N THR A 19 25.35 3.66 9.62
CA THR A 19 25.48 2.57 10.61
C THR A 19 26.84 2.53 11.30
N THR A 20 27.80 3.39 10.90
CA THR A 20 29.20 3.32 11.36
C THR A 20 29.51 4.19 12.59
N LEU A 21 28.59 5.05 13.06
CA LEU A 21 28.88 5.99 14.17
C LEU A 21 28.54 5.47 15.58
N CYS A 22 27.80 4.35 15.71
CA CYS A 22 27.28 3.90 17.00
C CYS A 22 28.18 2.93 17.79
N LEU A 23 29.40 2.64 17.33
CA LEU A 23 30.24 1.59 17.95
C LEU A 23 31.11 2.07 19.14
N VAL A 24 31.02 3.33 19.59
CA VAL A 24 31.95 3.90 20.58
C VAL A 24 31.30 4.21 21.95
N LEU A 25 29.98 4.06 22.12
CA LEU A 25 29.30 4.48 23.35
C LEU A 25 28.51 3.34 24.03
N SER A 26 29.22 2.28 24.45
CA SER A 26 28.62 1.19 25.23
C SER A 26 29.46 0.83 26.47
N ALA A 27 29.49 1.75 27.44
CA ALA A 27 29.96 1.43 28.79
C ALA A 27 29.38 2.40 29.85
N ALA A 28 28.08 2.31 30.14
CA ALA A 28 27.52 2.68 31.45
C ALA A 28 26.08 2.15 31.52
N GLY A 29 25.81 1.28 32.48
CA GLY A 29 24.52 0.64 32.66
C GLY A 29 23.41 1.62 33.04
N CYS A 30 22.21 1.32 32.54
CA CYS A 30 20.95 1.67 33.17
C CYS A 30 19.92 0.61 32.75
N SER A 31 19.35 -0.08 33.72
CA SER A 31 18.21 -0.98 33.57
C SER A 31 16.98 -0.16 33.15
N ALA A 32 16.80 0.04 31.85
CA ALA A 32 15.61 0.66 31.29
C ALA A 32 14.60 -0.43 30.95
N GLY A 33 13.44 -0.39 31.62
CA GLY A 33 12.27 -1.19 31.24
C GLY A 33 11.96 -0.99 29.76
N GLN A 34 11.82 -2.08 29.02
CA GLN A 34 11.42 -2.03 27.62
C GLN A 34 9.96 -1.58 27.57
N ILE A 35 9.73 -0.28 27.35
CA ILE A 35 8.46 0.20 26.82
C ILE A 35 8.33 -0.43 25.42
N ARG A 36 7.52 -1.48 25.31
CA ARG A 36 7.08 -2.01 24.03
C ARG A 36 6.09 -1.00 23.47
N ILE A 37 6.58 0.02 22.79
CA ILE A 37 5.74 0.76 21.87
C ILE A 37 5.48 -0.22 20.73
N ASP A 38 4.30 -0.82 20.75
CA ASP A 38 3.77 -1.54 19.59
C ASP A 38 3.51 -0.48 18.54
N THR A 39 4.56 -0.13 17.82
CA THR A 39 4.49 0.76 16.68
C THR A 39 3.92 -0.09 15.56
N ASP A 40 2.61 -0.28 15.59
CA ASP A 40 1.85 -0.67 14.41
C ASP A 40 1.83 0.53 13.45
N SER A 41 3.01 0.93 12.98
CA SER A 41 3.13 1.83 11.85
C SER A 41 2.82 0.98 10.63
N GLY A 42 1.60 1.09 10.13
CA GLY A 42 1.09 0.28 9.03
C GLY A 42 2.10 0.10 7.89
N GLU A 43 2.12 -1.10 7.32
CA GLU A 43 2.99 -1.46 6.21
C GLU A 43 2.50 -0.73 4.94
N VAL A 44 3.35 0.16 4.40
CA VAL A 44 3.06 0.87 3.15
C VAL A 44 3.97 0.34 2.05
N GLU A 45 3.36 -0.13 0.97
CA GLU A 45 4.09 -0.64 -0.19
C GLU A 45 3.66 0.10 -1.46
N TYR A 46 4.64 0.50 -2.26
CA TYR A 46 4.42 1.22 -3.50
C TYR A 46 4.70 0.33 -4.69
N TYR A 47 3.89 0.46 -5.73
CA TYR A 47 3.99 -0.33 -6.93
C TYR A 47 3.97 0.55 -8.18
N ALA A 48 4.80 0.21 -9.16
CA ALA A 48 4.65 0.72 -10.52
C ALA A 48 3.66 -0.16 -11.29
N VAL A 49 2.68 0.47 -11.94
CA VAL A 49 1.72 -0.21 -12.81
C VAL A 49 2.21 -0.07 -14.24
N LEU A 50 2.44 -1.20 -14.91
CA LEU A 50 3.02 -1.27 -16.24
C LEU A 50 2.02 -1.88 -17.22
N MET A 51 1.99 -1.33 -18.44
CA MET A 51 1.31 -1.92 -19.59
C MET A 51 2.31 -2.05 -20.74
N ALA A 52 2.46 -3.24 -21.30
CA ALA A 52 3.48 -3.54 -22.31
C ALA A 52 4.91 -3.09 -21.89
N GLY A 53 5.23 -3.18 -20.59
CA GLY A 53 6.51 -2.75 -20.02
C GLY A 53 6.65 -1.24 -19.79
N GLN A 54 5.69 -0.43 -20.22
CA GLN A 54 5.66 1.02 -19.99
C GLN A 54 4.89 1.35 -18.72
N LYS A 55 5.41 2.25 -17.88
CA LYS A 55 4.68 2.69 -16.68
C LYS A 55 3.47 3.52 -17.10
N ILE A 56 2.30 3.07 -16.70
CA ILE A 56 1.02 3.76 -16.93
C ILE A 56 0.39 4.29 -15.65
N GLY A 57 0.97 3.97 -14.49
CA GLY A 57 0.41 4.35 -13.20
C GLY A 57 1.24 3.89 -12.01
N HIS A 58 0.61 3.96 -10.85
CA HIS A 58 1.13 3.44 -9.59
C HIS A 58 0.00 2.87 -8.74
N ALA A 59 0.35 2.00 -7.81
CA ALA A 59 -0.54 1.57 -6.75
C ALA A 59 0.14 1.74 -5.38
N VAL A 60 -0.66 1.95 -4.36
CA VAL A 60 -0.23 2.04 -2.96
C VAL A 60 -1.04 1.04 -2.16
N HIS A 61 -0.34 0.10 -1.55
CA HIS A 61 -0.88 -0.86 -0.59
C HIS A 61 -0.59 -0.34 0.80
N VAL A 62 -1.60 -0.22 1.64
CA VAL A 62 -1.48 0.16 3.05
C VAL A 62 -2.13 -0.93 3.88
N ARG A 63 -1.38 -1.54 4.80
CA ARG A 63 -1.92 -2.49 5.77
C ARG A 63 -1.73 -1.95 7.18
N SER A 64 -2.78 -1.84 7.97
CA SER A 64 -2.72 -1.48 9.39
C SER A 64 -3.48 -2.48 10.25
N VAL A 65 -3.06 -2.61 11.51
CA VAL A 65 -3.67 -3.49 12.50
C VAL A 65 -4.03 -2.69 13.75
N GLU A 66 -5.31 -2.39 13.92
CA GLU A 66 -5.79 -1.62 15.05
C GLU A 66 -6.98 -2.31 15.72
N SER A 67 -6.98 -2.38 17.05
CA SER A 67 -8.11 -2.89 17.83
C SER A 67 -8.59 -4.30 17.42
N GLY A 68 -7.66 -5.18 17.05
CA GLY A 68 -7.98 -6.56 16.63
C GLY A 68 -8.52 -6.69 15.21
N LEU A 69 -8.55 -5.60 14.44
CA LEU A 69 -8.90 -5.57 13.03
C LEU A 69 -7.66 -5.30 12.19
N VAL A 70 -7.60 -5.97 11.04
CA VAL A 70 -6.67 -5.67 9.95
C VAL A 70 -7.44 -4.87 8.91
N LYS A 71 -6.92 -3.70 8.55
CA LYS A 71 -7.40 -2.91 7.43
C LYS A 71 -6.34 -2.93 6.34
N THR A 72 -6.75 -3.33 5.15
CA THR A 72 -5.90 -3.29 3.96
C THR A 72 -6.53 -2.35 2.96
N THR A 73 -5.85 -1.28 2.60
CA THR A 73 -6.28 -0.30 1.61
C THR A 73 -5.37 -0.35 0.38
N GLU A 74 -5.99 -0.59 -0.77
CA GLU A 74 -5.35 -0.56 -2.09
C GLU A 74 -5.80 0.69 -2.84
N MET A 75 -4.86 1.55 -3.21
CA MET A 75 -5.11 2.74 -4.02
C MET A 75 -4.43 2.58 -5.37
N LEU A 76 -5.19 2.54 -6.45
CA LEU A 76 -4.68 2.47 -7.82
C LEU A 76 -4.88 3.81 -8.51
N SER A 77 -3.87 4.28 -9.23
CA SER A 77 -3.97 5.43 -10.12
C SER A 77 -3.21 5.16 -11.41
N MET A 78 -3.90 5.16 -12.54
CA MET A 78 -3.32 4.88 -13.85
C MET A 78 -4.01 5.67 -14.97
N VAL A 79 -3.36 5.74 -16.13
CA VAL A 79 -3.91 6.33 -17.35
C VAL A 79 -3.83 5.31 -18.47
N ILE A 80 -4.96 5.02 -19.12
CA ILE A 80 -5.04 4.09 -20.26
C ILE A 80 -5.36 4.89 -21.52
N GLY A 81 -4.66 4.59 -22.62
CA GLY A 81 -4.99 5.11 -23.94
C GLY A 81 -6.14 4.32 -24.58
N ARG A 82 -7.17 5.03 -25.08
CA ARG A 82 -8.29 4.49 -25.84
C ARG A 82 -8.44 5.26 -27.15
N GLY A 83 -7.72 4.80 -28.18
CA GLY A 83 -7.60 5.54 -29.44
C GLY A 83 -6.86 6.86 -29.22
N ALA A 84 -7.47 7.97 -29.61
CA ALA A 84 -6.92 9.31 -29.40
C ALA A 84 -7.16 9.89 -28.00
N VAL A 85 -7.85 9.16 -27.11
CA VAL A 85 -8.27 9.66 -25.79
C VAL A 85 -7.47 8.98 -24.68
N SER A 86 -6.97 9.76 -23.73
CA SER A 86 -6.41 9.26 -22.47
C SER A 86 -7.49 9.21 -21.40
N VAL A 87 -7.67 8.05 -20.78
CA VAL A 87 -8.67 7.82 -19.73
C VAL A 87 -7.94 7.62 -18.41
N PRO A 88 -7.98 8.61 -17.49
CA PRO A 88 -7.50 8.39 -16.13
C PRO A 88 -8.46 7.45 -15.40
N ILE A 89 -7.90 6.52 -14.64
CA ILE A 89 -8.62 5.57 -13.80
C ILE A 89 -8.01 5.64 -12.41
N SER A 90 -8.86 5.74 -11.39
CA SER A 90 -8.45 5.57 -10.00
C SER A 90 -9.42 4.69 -9.24
N THR A 91 -8.88 3.83 -8.37
CA THR A 91 -9.68 3.04 -7.43
C THR A 91 -9.11 3.14 -6.03
N VAL A 92 -9.98 3.04 -5.04
CA VAL A 92 -9.64 2.85 -3.63
C VAL A 92 -10.49 1.70 -3.12
N GLU A 93 -9.85 0.66 -2.63
CA GLU A 93 -10.49 -0.49 -2.01
C GLU A 93 -9.95 -0.63 -0.59
N THR A 94 -10.83 -0.79 0.39
CA THR A 94 -10.46 -1.13 1.76
C THR A 94 -11.16 -2.41 2.16
N SER A 95 -10.39 -3.44 2.54
CA SER A 95 -10.91 -4.65 3.18
C SER A 95 -10.69 -4.57 4.69
N ILE A 96 -11.70 -4.94 5.46
CA ILE A 96 -11.65 -5.00 6.92
C ILE A 96 -11.88 -6.45 7.34
N GLU A 97 -10.92 -7.00 8.06
CA GLU A 97 -10.97 -8.35 8.61
C GLU A 97 -10.48 -8.34 10.06
N THR A 98 -10.79 -9.40 10.81
CA THR A 98 -10.18 -9.62 12.12
C THR A 98 -8.73 -10.08 11.95
N THR A 99 -7.93 -9.99 13.00
CA THR A 99 -6.55 -10.54 13.02
C THR A 99 -6.45 -12.04 12.74
N ASN A 100 -7.55 -12.78 12.86
CA ASN A 100 -7.64 -14.20 12.49
C ASN A 100 -8.14 -14.43 11.04
N GLY A 101 -8.25 -13.37 10.24
CA GLY A 101 -8.69 -13.43 8.84
C GLY A 101 -10.21 -13.57 8.64
N LYS A 102 -11.02 -13.42 9.69
CA LYS A 102 -12.49 -13.38 9.53
C LYS A 102 -12.88 -12.04 8.88
N PRO A 103 -13.56 -12.02 7.72
CA PRO A 103 -13.95 -10.77 7.08
C PRO A 103 -15.06 -10.07 7.88
N VAL A 104 -15.02 -8.74 7.90
CA VAL A 104 -15.95 -7.86 8.65
C VAL A 104 -16.70 -6.94 7.69
N GLY A 105 -16.01 -6.42 6.68
CA GLY A 105 -16.63 -5.53 5.70
C GLY A 105 -15.62 -4.99 4.70
N PHE A 106 -16.10 -4.13 3.81
CA PHE A 106 -15.27 -3.49 2.80
C PHE A 106 -15.83 -2.12 2.37
N GLU A 107 -14.97 -1.31 1.79
CA GLU A 107 -15.28 -0.06 1.10
C GLU A 107 -14.61 -0.07 -0.27
N TYR A 108 -15.32 0.40 -1.30
CA TYR A 108 -14.81 0.52 -2.65
C TYR A 108 -15.26 1.84 -3.27
N ALA A 109 -14.33 2.52 -3.93
CA ALA A 109 -14.61 3.68 -4.77
C ALA A 109 -13.81 3.58 -6.05
N GLU A 110 -14.44 3.89 -7.18
CA GLU A 110 -13.79 3.99 -8.48
C GLU A 110 -14.19 5.27 -9.21
N ASP A 111 -13.24 5.80 -9.97
CA ASP A 111 -13.43 6.83 -10.97
C ASP A 111 -12.80 6.32 -12.28
N LEU A 112 -13.63 6.16 -13.32
CA LEU A 112 -13.22 5.72 -14.65
C LEU A 112 -13.09 6.92 -15.61
N GLY A 113 -12.85 8.11 -15.06
CA GLY A 113 -12.78 9.38 -15.77
C GLY A 113 -14.15 9.83 -16.27
N GLY A 114 -14.20 10.37 -17.49
CA GLY A 114 -15.45 10.82 -18.14
C GLY A 114 -16.49 9.72 -18.38
N MET A 115 -16.24 8.47 -17.96
CA MET A 115 -17.18 7.35 -18.00
C MET A 115 -17.98 7.18 -16.69
N GLY A 116 -17.69 7.99 -15.67
CA GLY A 116 -18.37 7.98 -14.38
C GLY A 116 -17.61 7.20 -13.30
N GLY A 117 -18.17 7.20 -12.10
CA GLY A 117 -17.60 6.53 -10.93
C GLY A 117 -18.65 5.79 -10.12
N LYS A 118 -18.20 4.86 -9.28
CA LYS A 118 -19.05 4.11 -8.35
C LYS A 118 -18.45 4.13 -6.96
N LYS A 119 -19.33 4.02 -5.96
CA LYS A 119 -18.96 3.77 -4.57
C LYS A 119 -19.82 2.63 -4.03
N MET A 120 -19.21 1.76 -3.24
CA MET A 120 -19.87 0.63 -2.61
C MET A 120 -19.28 0.42 -1.23
N THR A 121 -20.12 0.08 -0.26
CA THR A 121 -19.70 -0.40 1.04
C THR A 121 -20.49 -1.66 1.37
N GLY A 122 -19.91 -2.54 2.17
CA GLY A 122 -20.58 -3.76 2.60
C GLY A 122 -20.11 -4.20 3.98
N THR A 123 -21.01 -4.84 4.72
CA THR A 123 -20.76 -5.47 6.02
C THR A 123 -21.14 -6.94 5.91
N LEU A 124 -20.40 -7.81 6.60
CA LEU A 124 -20.50 -9.27 6.49
C LEU A 124 -20.94 -9.92 7.82
#